data_AF-A0AAJ1WV32-F1
#
_entry.id   AF-A0AAJ1WV32-F1
#
_cell.length_a   1.000
_cell.length_b   1.000
_cell.length_c   1.000
_cell.angle_alpha   90.00
_cell.angle_beta   90.00
_cell.angle_gamma   90.00
#
_symmetry.space_group_name_H-M   'P 1'
#
loop_
_entity.id
_entity.type
_entity.pdbx_description
1 polymer ?
#
loop_
_entity_poly.entity_id
_entity_poly.type
_entity_poly.pdbx_seq_one_letter_code
_entity_poly.pdbx_strand_id
1 'polypeptide(L)'
;MQGSGGGNARRAGAAGSRPKACPALGVWRRCDPGDIAPATVAEVERSVAGAALLLHHPRWPEALRGDPAATVAAAVDVLRRHPPGTAAADLAMSGLLVHAARGDAAAALVLAHGLAALARRHPRPGALLDRAARWAPRWPGRPRGRPMPPERG
;
A
#
# COMPACT_ATOMS: atom_id res chain seq x y z
N MET A 1 19.13 -58.11 21.70
CA MET A 1 19.06 -56.91 22.58
C MET A 1 20.21 -55.98 22.22
N GLN A 2 19.99 -54.66 22.37
CA GLN A 2 20.83 -53.52 21.97
C GLN A 2 20.66 -53.13 20.49
N GLY A 3 20.33 -51.89 20.12
CA GLY A 3 20.23 -50.65 20.87
C GLY A 3 20.56 -49.49 19.91
N SER A 4 19.72 -48.45 19.92
CA SER A 4 19.66 -47.32 18.99
C SER A 4 20.92 -46.46 18.83
N GLY A 5 21.00 -45.81 17.66
CA GLY A 5 21.77 -44.58 17.39
C GLY A 5 21.73 -44.34 15.87
N GLY A 6 21.01 -43.36 15.32
CA GLY A 6 21.11 -41.93 15.61
C GLY A 6 21.97 -41.31 14.49
N GLY A 7 21.36 -40.65 13.51
CA GLY A 7 22.10 -40.07 12.38
C GLY A 7 21.26 -39.21 11.45
N ASN A 8 21.20 -37.93 11.78
CA ASN A 8 20.37 -36.90 11.17
C ASN A 8 20.57 -36.70 9.66
N ALA A 9 19.41 -36.55 9.00
CA ALA A 9 19.07 -35.47 8.09
C ALA A 9 20.22 -34.60 7.53
N ARG A 10 20.48 -34.74 6.22
CA ARG A 10 20.83 -33.61 5.35
C ARG A 10 20.10 -33.75 4.02
N ARG A 11 18.81 -33.37 4.00
CA ARG A 11 18.16 -32.99 2.75
C ARG A 11 18.73 -31.63 2.37
N ALA A 12 19.63 -31.68 1.39
CA ALA A 12 20.20 -30.54 0.71
C ALA A 12 19.09 -29.63 0.16
N GLY A 13 19.40 -28.34 0.17
CA GLY A 13 18.53 -27.21 -0.13
C GLY A 13 17.60 -27.43 -1.32
N ALA A 14 16.31 -27.38 -1.03
CA ALA A 14 15.30 -27.08 -2.02
C ALA A 14 14.58 -25.80 -1.59
N ALA A 15 14.48 -24.89 -2.56
CA ALA A 15 13.65 -23.71 -2.56
C ALA A 15 14.13 -22.52 -1.72
N GLY A 16 14.96 -21.70 -2.36
CA GLY A 16 14.77 -20.26 -2.31
C GLY A 16 13.36 -19.93 -2.83
N SER A 17 12.37 -20.13 -1.98
CA SER A 17 11.01 -19.66 -2.19
C SER A 17 11.05 -18.15 -2.07
N ARG A 18 11.18 -17.46 -3.21
CA ARG A 18 10.73 -16.07 -3.32
C ARG A 18 9.37 -16.00 -2.63
N PRO A 19 9.14 -15.12 -1.63
CA PRO A 19 7.83 -15.03 -1.02
C PRO A 19 6.83 -14.71 -2.13
N LYS A 20 5.93 -15.66 -2.38
CA LYS A 20 4.82 -15.53 -3.32
C LYS A 20 4.06 -14.31 -2.82
N ALA A 21 4.21 -13.18 -3.50
CA ALA A 21 3.64 -11.90 -3.09
C ALA A 21 2.19 -12.16 -2.65
N CYS A 22 1.92 -11.99 -1.35
CA CYS A 22 0.67 -12.36 -0.75
C CYS A 22 -0.47 -11.75 -1.58
N PRO A 23 -1.48 -12.52 -2.01
CA PRO A 23 -2.61 -11.98 -2.76
C PRO A 23 -3.20 -10.72 -2.13
N ALA A 24 -3.17 -10.63 -0.80
CA ALA A 24 -3.54 -9.48 0.01
C ALA A 24 -2.76 -8.18 -0.32
N LEU A 25 -1.43 -8.22 -0.48
CA LEU A 25 -0.60 -7.01 -0.72
C LEU A 25 -0.80 -6.39 -2.12
N GLY A 26 -1.58 -7.05 -2.99
CA GLY A 26 -1.96 -6.54 -4.31
C GLY A 26 -3.41 -6.07 -4.40
N VAL A 27 -4.18 -6.05 -3.30
CA VAL A 27 -5.61 -5.72 -3.30
C VAL A 27 -5.88 -4.34 -3.91
N TRP A 28 -5.06 -3.34 -3.57
CA TRP A 28 -5.15 -1.97 -4.12
C TRP A 28 -5.02 -1.91 -5.66
N ARG A 29 -4.46 -2.95 -6.31
CA ARG A 29 -4.35 -3.03 -7.78
C ARG A 29 -5.59 -3.61 -8.44
N ARG A 30 -6.49 -4.25 -7.68
CA ARG A 30 -7.59 -5.07 -8.23
C ARG A 30 -8.97 -4.67 -7.71
N CYS A 31 -9.06 -4.13 -6.51
CA CYS A 31 -10.33 -3.81 -5.87
C CYS A 31 -10.55 -2.29 -5.82
N ASP A 32 -11.79 -1.87 -5.99
CA ASP A 32 -12.18 -0.49 -5.78
C ASP A 32 -12.39 -0.22 -4.27
N PRO A 33 -12.25 1.03 -3.80
CA PRO A 33 -12.29 1.34 -2.36
C PRO A 33 -13.54 0.80 -1.65
N GLY A 34 -14.70 0.86 -2.31
CA GLY A 34 -15.98 0.41 -1.77
C GLY A 34 -16.19 -1.11 -1.74
N ASP A 35 -15.37 -1.86 -2.48
CA ASP A 35 -15.52 -3.32 -2.61
C ASP A 35 -14.57 -4.09 -1.67
N ILE A 36 -13.71 -3.38 -0.93
CA ILE A 36 -12.74 -4.01 -0.03
C ILE A 36 -13.42 -4.30 1.29
N ALA A 37 -13.67 -5.59 1.55
CA ALA A 37 -14.25 -6.03 2.80
C ALA A 37 -13.33 -5.68 4.00
N PRO A 38 -13.88 -5.32 5.18
CA PRO A 38 -13.09 -5.03 6.37
C PRO A 38 -12.13 -6.15 6.78
N ALA A 39 -12.53 -7.41 6.59
CA ALA A 39 -11.67 -8.58 6.85
C ALA A 39 -10.42 -8.60 5.95
N THR A 40 -10.54 -8.16 4.69
CA THR A 40 -9.40 -8.03 3.77
C THR A 40 -8.46 -6.93 4.22
N VAL A 41 -8.98 -5.79 4.70
CA VAL A 41 -8.15 -4.72 5.27
C VAL A 41 -7.33 -5.22 6.45
N ALA A 42 -7.94 -5.98 7.37
CA ALA A 42 -7.26 -6.57 8.51
C ALA A 42 -6.20 -7.64 8.14
N GLU A 43 -6.42 -8.38 7.05
CA GLU A 43 -5.41 -9.30 6.50
C GLU A 43 -4.22 -8.55 5.89
N VAL A 44 -4.49 -7.46 5.16
CA VAL A 44 -3.44 -6.60 4.61
C VAL A 44 -2.63 -5.98 5.73
N GLU A 45 -3.27 -5.44 6.77
CA GLU A 45 -2.59 -4.86 7.94
C GLU A 45 -1.66 -5.88 8.61
N ARG A 46 -2.14 -7.10 8.88
CA ARG A 46 -1.30 -8.17 9.43
C ARG A 46 -0.13 -8.53 8.52
N SER A 47 -0.36 -8.54 7.20
CA SER A 47 0.70 -8.83 6.22
C SER A 47 1.77 -7.74 6.17
N VAL A 48 1.36 -6.47 6.24
CA VAL A 48 2.25 -5.30 6.30
C VAL A 48 3.07 -5.33 7.59
N ALA A 49 2.45 -5.64 8.72
CA ALA A 49 3.12 -5.78 10.01
C ALA A 49 4.15 -6.91 10.03
N GLY A 50 3.83 -8.08 9.47
CA GLY A 50 4.76 -9.20 9.36
C GLY A 50 5.95 -8.94 8.42
N ALA A 51 5.79 -8.03 7.45
CA ALA A 51 6.81 -7.67 6.48
C ALA A 51 7.71 -6.50 6.92
N ALA A 52 7.57 -6.04 8.16
CA ALA A 52 8.30 -4.90 8.74
C ALA A 52 9.82 -4.93 8.53
N LEU A 53 10.42 -6.12 8.54
CA LEU A 53 11.87 -6.30 8.38
C LEU A 53 12.38 -6.01 6.96
N LEU A 54 11.49 -5.95 5.96
CA LEU A 54 11.87 -5.69 4.57
C LEU A 54 12.04 -4.19 4.25
N LEU A 55 11.57 -3.32 5.14
CA LEU A 55 11.65 -1.87 4.98
C LEU A 55 12.52 -1.29 6.11
N HIS A 56 13.81 -1.08 5.85
CA HIS A 56 14.72 -0.33 6.73
C HIS A 56 14.42 1.19 6.72
N HIS A 57 13.15 1.58 6.85
CA HIS A 57 12.74 2.98 6.86
C HIS A 57 12.58 3.49 8.30
N PRO A 58 13.18 4.64 8.67
CA PRO A 58 13.22 5.11 10.06
C PRO A 58 11.84 5.39 10.67
N ARG A 59 10.84 5.70 9.83
CA ARG A 59 9.44 5.94 10.25
C ARG A 59 8.53 4.70 10.18
N TRP A 60 9.07 3.56 9.77
CA TRP A 60 8.28 2.34 9.65
C TRP A 60 7.75 1.82 11.00
N PRO A 61 8.52 1.89 12.11
CA PRO A 61 7.99 1.52 13.42
C PRO A 61 6.73 2.30 13.82
N GLU A 62 6.69 3.61 13.54
CA GLU A 62 5.54 4.47 13.81
C GLU A 62 4.35 4.14 12.89
N ALA A 63 4.63 3.88 11.61
CA ALA A 63 3.63 3.41 10.65
C ALA A 63 2.98 2.08 11.12
N LEU A 64 3.77 1.16 11.66
CA LEU A 64 3.29 -0.11 12.21
C LEU A 64 2.46 0.03 13.48
N ARG A 65 2.69 1.10 14.25
CA ARG A 65 1.81 1.46 15.39
C ARG A 65 0.50 2.10 14.94
N GLY A 66 0.30 2.27 13.63
CA GLY A 66 -0.92 2.80 13.05
C GLY A 66 -0.93 4.32 12.89
N ASP A 67 0.21 5.01 12.94
CA ASP A 67 0.29 6.45 12.65
C ASP A 67 0.13 6.70 11.13
N PRO A 68 -0.98 7.33 10.69
CA PRO A 68 -1.22 7.59 9.27
C PRO A 68 -0.18 8.53 8.65
N ALA A 69 0.29 9.54 9.38
CA ALA A 69 1.25 10.51 8.89
C ALA A 69 2.64 9.88 8.69
N ALA A 70 3.04 9.02 9.63
CA ALA A 70 4.26 8.22 9.49
C ALA A 70 4.17 7.25 8.30
N THR A 71 3.03 6.58 8.10
CA THR A 71 2.81 5.70 6.95
C THR A 71 2.88 6.46 5.63
N VAL A 72 2.23 7.62 5.53
CA VAL A 72 2.28 8.48 4.34
C VAL A 72 3.71 8.93 4.05
N ALA A 73 4.45 9.42 5.05
CA ALA A 73 5.82 9.85 4.87
C ALA A 73 6.74 8.72 4.40
N ALA A 74 6.66 7.55 5.05
CA ALA A 74 7.43 6.38 4.64
C ALA A 74 7.07 5.92 3.23
N ALA A 75 5.79 5.93 2.86
CA ALA A 75 5.36 5.54 1.53
C ALA A 75 5.85 6.51 0.45
N VAL A 76 5.80 7.83 0.69
CA VAL A 76 6.34 8.82 -0.24
C VAL A 76 7.84 8.60 -0.45
N ASP A 77 8.61 8.40 0.62
CA ASP A 77 10.04 8.15 0.53
C ASP A 77 10.36 6.84 -0.22
N VAL A 78 9.62 5.77 0.04
CA VAL A 78 9.75 4.50 -0.67
C VAL A 78 9.43 4.66 -2.17
N LEU A 79 8.32 5.32 -2.51
CA LEU A 79 7.88 5.52 -3.90
C LEU A 79 8.84 6.43 -4.69
N ARG A 80 9.57 7.32 -4.01
CA ARG A 80 10.63 8.14 -4.62
C ARG A 80 11.90 7.34 -4.91
N ARG A 81 12.26 6.40 -4.04
CA ARG A 81 13.52 5.64 -4.13
C ARG A 81 13.40 4.35 -4.93
N HIS A 82 12.20 3.79 -5.01
CA HIS A 82 11.96 2.51 -5.65
C HIS A 82 10.97 2.62 -6.80
N PRO A 83 11.23 1.96 -7.94
CA PRO A 83 10.26 1.91 -9.02
C PRO A 83 8.96 1.21 -8.57
N PRO A 84 7.81 1.59 -9.16
CA PRO A 84 6.54 0.92 -8.93
C PRO A 84 6.64 -0.58 -9.23
N GLY A 85 6.05 -1.44 -8.38
CA GLY A 85 6.08 -2.90 -8.55
C GLY A 85 7.25 -3.63 -7.89
N THR A 86 8.10 -2.92 -7.15
CA THR A 86 9.01 -3.55 -6.19
C THR A 86 8.25 -3.99 -4.93
N ALA A 87 8.76 -5.00 -4.22
CA ALA A 87 8.17 -5.46 -2.96
C ALA A 87 8.04 -4.33 -1.93
N ALA A 88 9.03 -3.43 -1.86
CA ALA A 88 9.00 -2.24 -1.00
C ALA A 88 7.85 -1.31 -1.36
N ALA A 89 7.69 -0.98 -2.66
CA ALA A 89 6.57 -0.16 -3.12
C ALA A 89 5.21 -0.84 -2.89
N ASP A 90 5.11 -2.16 -3.07
CA ASP A 90 3.87 -2.91 -2.84
C ASP A 90 3.47 -2.94 -1.36
N LEU A 91 4.45 -3.06 -0.45
CA LEU A 91 4.24 -2.94 0.99
C LEU A 91 3.81 -1.54 1.39
N ALA A 92 4.48 -0.50 0.88
CA ALA A 92 4.10 0.89 1.13
C ALA A 92 2.67 1.20 0.65
N MET A 93 2.33 0.77 -0.57
CA MET A 93 0.99 0.95 -1.14
C MET A 93 -0.08 0.16 -0.35
N SER A 94 0.28 -1.01 0.17
CA SER A 94 -0.61 -1.79 1.04
C SER A 94 -0.86 -1.13 2.40
N GLY A 95 0.18 -0.52 2.99
CA GLY A 95 0.03 0.29 4.21
C GLY A 95 -0.88 1.50 3.98
N LEU A 96 -0.70 2.21 2.86
CA LEU A 96 -1.59 3.31 2.47
C LEU A 96 -3.04 2.86 2.32
N LEU A 97 -3.28 1.69 1.72
CA LEU A 97 -4.64 1.12 1.62
C LEU A 97 -5.31 0.95 2.98
N VAL A 98 -4.58 0.49 4.00
CA VAL A 98 -5.15 0.28 5.35
C VAL A 98 -5.64 1.60 5.93
N HIS A 99 -4.85 2.67 5.84
CA HIS A 99 -5.26 3.99 6.35
C HIS A 99 -6.33 4.65 5.49
N ALA A 100 -6.24 4.52 4.17
CA ALA A 100 -7.23 5.05 3.25
C ALA A 100 -8.60 4.39 3.47
N ALA A 101 -8.64 3.07 3.70
CA ALA A 101 -9.87 2.35 4.05
C ALA A 101 -10.47 2.78 5.41
N ARG A 102 -9.65 3.32 6.32
CA ARG A 102 -10.07 3.93 7.59
C ARG A 102 -10.50 5.39 7.46
N GLY A 103 -10.46 5.96 6.25
CA GLY A 103 -10.89 7.33 5.97
C GLY A 103 -9.77 8.37 5.93
N ASP A 104 -8.49 7.96 5.96
CA ASP A 104 -7.38 8.91 5.83
C ASP A 104 -7.26 9.43 4.39
N ALA A 105 -7.59 10.71 4.19
CA ALA A 105 -7.60 11.34 2.87
C ALA A 105 -6.20 11.50 2.26
N ALA A 106 -5.16 11.69 3.09
CA ALA A 106 -3.79 11.81 2.61
C ALA A 106 -3.28 10.47 2.10
N ALA A 107 -3.54 9.39 2.83
CA ALA A 107 -3.22 8.04 2.42
C ALA A 107 -3.94 7.66 1.11
N ALA A 108 -5.24 8.00 1.00
CA ALA A 108 -6.03 7.78 -0.21
C ALA A 108 -5.46 8.55 -1.43
N LEU A 109 -5.05 9.80 -1.23
CA LEU A 109 -4.43 10.61 -2.29
C LEU A 109 -3.08 10.03 -2.75
N VAL A 110 -2.21 9.65 -1.82
CA VAL A 110 -0.89 9.07 -2.17
C VAL A 110 -1.07 7.71 -2.83
N LEU A 111 -2.04 6.91 -2.39
CA LEU A 111 -2.40 5.65 -3.04
C LEU A 111 -2.88 5.86 -4.48
N ALA A 112 -3.74 6.85 -4.72
CA ALA A 112 -4.17 7.23 -6.06
C ALA A 112 -2.99 7.67 -6.93
N HIS A 113 -2.07 8.47 -6.39
CA HIS A 113 -0.86 8.89 -7.09
C HIS A 113 0.03 7.70 -7.46
N GLY A 114 0.25 6.76 -6.55
CA GLY A 114 1.03 5.55 -6.80
C GLY A 114 0.41 4.65 -7.87
N LEU A 115 -0.92 4.51 -7.88
CA LEU A 115 -1.66 3.81 -8.92
C LEU A 115 -1.49 4.47 -10.29
N ALA A 116 -1.59 5.80 -10.38
CA ALA A 116 -1.36 6.54 -11.61
C ALA A 116 0.10 6.42 -12.09
N ALA A 117 1.07 6.44 -11.18
CA ALA A 117 2.47 6.23 -11.49
C ALA A 117 2.75 4.82 -12.04
N LEU A 118 2.11 3.80 -11.46
CA LEU A 118 2.17 2.42 -11.94
C LEU A 118 1.51 2.27 -13.32
N ALA A 119 0.36 2.91 -13.55
CA ALA A 119 -0.36 2.86 -14.81
C ALA A 119 0.50 3.30 -16.01
N ARG A 120 1.34 4.34 -15.83
CA ARG A 120 2.27 4.83 -16.86
C ARG A 120 3.28 3.78 -17.35
N ARG A 121 3.48 2.70 -16.60
CA ARG A 121 4.42 1.61 -16.93
C ARG A 121 3.72 0.28 -17.21
N HIS A 122 2.38 0.25 -17.18
CA HIS A 122 1.60 -0.97 -17.30
C HIS A 122 1.07 -1.16 -18.73
N PRO A 123 1.05 -2.38 -19.29
CA PRO A 123 0.51 -2.64 -20.63
C PRO A 123 -0.97 -2.27 -20.79
N ARG A 124 -1.70 -2.23 -19.68
CA ARG A 124 -3.12 -1.84 -19.60
C ARG A 124 -3.28 -0.71 -18.60
N PRO A 125 -3.09 0.56 -18.99
CA PRO A 125 -3.11 1.70 -18.07
C PRO A 125 -4.52 2.07 -17.58
N GLY A 126 -5.56 1.86 -18.40
CA GLY A 126 -6.93 2.34 -18.13
C GLY A 126 -7.49 1.89 -16.78
N ALA A 127 -7.50 0.58 -16.50
CA ALA A 127 -8.04 0.05 -15.25
C ALA A 127 -7.32 0.53 -13.98
N LEU A 128 -6.04 0.89 -14.08
CA LEU A 128 -5.27 1.44 -12.95
C LEU A 128 -5.56 2.93 -12.75
N LEU A 129 -5.77 3.68 -13.83
CA LEU A 129 -6.17 5.09 -13.77
C LEU A 129 -7.59 5.26 -13.25
N ASP A 130 -8.52 4.41 -13.70
CA ASP A 130 -9.91 4.43 -13.20
C ASP A 130 -9.94 4.17 -11.70
N ARG A 131 -9.11 3.24 -11.23
CA ARG A 131 -8.99 2.94 -9.80
C ARG A 131 -8.29 4.07 -9.04
N ALA A 132 -7.26 4.69 -9.61
CA ALA A 132 -6.65 5.88 -9.03
C ALA A 132 -7.68 6.99 -8.83
N ALA A 133 -8.55 7.24 -9.82
CA ALA A 133 -9.61 8.24 -9.73
C ALA A 133 -10.65 7.92 -8.64
N ARG A 134 -10.92 6.63 -8.39
CA ARG A 134 -11.83 6.21 -7.30
C ARG A 134 -11.24 6.36 -5.91
N TRP A 135 -9.91 6.21 -5.78
CA TRP A 135 -9.21 6.47 -4.51
C TRP A 135 -8.99 7.95 -4.24
N ALA A 136 -8.84 8.77 -5.28
CA ALA A 136 -8.63 10.19 -5.12
C ALA A 136 -9.79 10.79 -4.31
N PRO A 137 -9.52 11.44 -3.17
CA PRO A 137 -10.59 12.09 -2.43
C PRO A 137 -11.33 13.06 -3.36
N ARG A 138 -12.65 13.14 -3.21
CA ARG A 138 -13.43 14.15 -3.91
C ARG A 138 -13.24 15.42 -3.12
N TRP A 139 -12.24 16.23 -3.48
CA TRP A 139 -12.18 17.60 -2.94
C TRP A 139 -13.51 18.25 -3.28
N PRO A 140 -14.27 18.76 -2.28
CA PRO A 140 -15.34 19.69 -2.59
C PRO A 140 -14.64 20.80 -3.37
N GLY A 141 -15.02 20.95 -4.65
CA GLY A 141 -14.35 21.85 -5.56
C GLY A 141 -14.15 23.20 -4.87
N ARG A 142 -12.97 23.83 -5.09
CA ARG A 142 -12.72 25.22 -4.71
C ARG A 142 -14.04 25.98 -4.79
N PRO A 143 -14.49 26.70 -3.74
CA PRO A 143 -15.65 27.55 -3.88
C PRO A 143 -15.36 28.46 -5.07
N ARG A 144 -16.03 28.19 -6.20
CA ARG A 144 -15.96 29.04 -7.38
C ARG A 144 -16.39 30.41 -6.88
N GLY A 145 -15.50 31.38 -7.12
CA GLY A 145 -15.52 32.70 -6.52
C GLY A 145 -16.92 33.15 -6.18
N ARG A 146 -17.15 33.39 -4.89
CA ARG A 146 -18.26 34.21 -4.42
C ARG A 146 -18.21 35.49 -5.28
N PRO A 147 -19.22 35.80 -6.10
CA PRO A 147 -19.23 37.06 -6.82
C PRO A 147 -19.09 38.17 -5.78
N MET A 148 -18.04 38.98 -5.91
CA MET A 148 -17.82 40.14 -5.06
C MET A 148 -19.06 41.03 -5.23
N PRO A 149 -19.73 41.44 -4.13
CA PRO A 149 -20.85 42.36 -4.25
C PRO A 149 -20.35 43.65 -4.91
N PRO A 150 -21.14 44.29 -5.80
CA PRO A 150 -20.75 45.55 -6.39
C PRO A 150 -20.52 46.57 -5.26
N GLU A 151 -19.32 47.14 -5.22
CA GLU A 151 -19.04 48.29 -4.38
C GLU A 151 -20.01 49.40 -4.78
N ARG A 152 -20.85 49.82 -3.84
CA ARG A 152 -21.67 51.02 -3.99
C ARG A 152 -20.76 52.21 -3.71
N GLY A 153 -20.34 52.89 -4.77
CA GLY A 153 -19.82 54.25 -4.76
C GLY A 153 -20.77 55.15 -5.53
#